data_AF-A0A1G7WXX5-F1
#
_entry.id   AF-A0A1G7WXX5-F1
#
_cell.length_a   1.000
_cell.length_b   1.000
_cell.length_c   1.000
_cell.angle_alpha   90.00
_cell.angle_beta   90.00
_cell.angle_gamma   90.00
#
_symmetry.space_group_name_H-M   'P 1'
#
loop_
_entity.id
_entity.type
_entity.pdbx_description
1 polymer ?
#
loop_
_entity_poly.entity_id
_entity_poly.type
_entity_poly.pdbx_seq_one_letter_code
_entity_poly.pdbx_strand_id
1 'polypeptide(L)' 'MPIFIISGEEDPVEEYGRLVNRLYGIYKNVGSTLVDIKIYPSKRHEILNEINREEVFEDILNWIKEKVYERR' A
#
# COMPACT_ATOMS: atom_id res chain seq x y z
N MET A 1 -11.83 2.77 10.20
CA MET A 1 -11.32 3.56 9.05
C MET A 1 -10.51 2.63 8.16
N PRO A 2 -10.77 2.58 6.84
CA PRO A 2 -9.97 1.82 5.89
C PRO A 2 -8.59 2.46 5.67
N ILE A 3 -7.53 1.65 5.58
CA ILE A 3 -6.15 2.09 5.34
C ILE A 3 -5.52 1.19 4.29
N PHE A 4 -4.97 1.78 3.24
CA PHE A 4 -4.19 1.06 2.23
C PHE A 4 -2.76 1.60 2.21
N ILE A 5 -1.80 0.73 2.48
CA ILE A 5 -0.39 1.07 2.51
C ILE A 5 0.27 0.55 1.23
N ILE A 6 0.90 1.42 0.46
CA ILE A 6 1.56 1.07 -0.80
C ILE A 6 2.99 1.59 -0.83
N SER A 7 3.91 0.82 -1.42
CA SER A 7 5.34 1.09 -1.38
C SER A 7 6.10 0.34 -2.49
N GLY A 8 7.25 0.85 -2.90
CA GLY A 8 8.17 0.13 -3.79
C GLY A 8 9.20 -0.70 -3.01
N GLU A 9 9.46 -1.92 -3.47
CA GLU A 9 10.42 -2.84 -2.83
C GLU A 9 11.86 -2.31 -2.83
N GLU A 10 12.25 -1.56 -3.86
CA GLU A 10 13.61 -1.03 -4.05
C GLU A 10 13.78 0.38 -3.47
N ASP A 11 12.86 0.83 -2.61
CA ASP A 11 12.99 2.11 -1.93
C ASP A 11 13.99 2.02 -0.75
N PRO A 12 15.18 2.65 -0.84
CA PRO A 12 16.14 2.66 0.25
C PRO A 12 15.67 3.49 1.45
N VAL A 13 14.73 4.44 1.26
CA VAL A 13 14.19 5.28 2.34
C VAL A 13 13.33 4.45 3.29
N GLU A 14 12.66 3.42 2.75
CA GLU A 14 11.75 2.54 3.49
C GLU A 14 12.41 1.25 3.99
N GLU A 15 13.74 1.20 3.96
CA GLU A 15 14.54 0.00 4.22
C GLU A 15 14.10 -1.20 3.36
N TYR A 16 13.83 -0.97 2.07
CA TYR A 16 13.40 -2.01 1.13
C TYR A 16 12.11 -2.72 1.60
N GLY A 17 11.10 -1.92 1.97
CA GLY A 17 9.79 -2.39 2.42
C GLY A 17 9.71 -2.85 3.89
N ARG A 18 10.81 -2.86 4.66
CA ARG A 18 10.78 -3.26 6.08
C ARG A 18 9.98 -2.29 6.95
N LEU A 19 10.13 -0.98 6.74
CA LEU A 19 9.41 0.03 7.53
C LEU A 19 7.90 -0.01 7.27
N VAL A 20 7.51 -0.34 6.04
CA VAL A 20 6.11 -0.44 5.62
C VAL A 20 5.43 -1.65 6.25
N ASN A 21 6.11 -2.79 6.30
CA ASN A 21 5.64 -3.96 7.04
C ASN A 21 5.48 -3.67 8.54
N ARG A 22 6.40 -2.91 9.13
CA ARG A 22 6.29 -2.47 10.54
C ARG A 22 5.06 -1.57 10.74
N LEU A 23 4.83 -0.62 9.84
CA LEU A 23 3.68 0.27 9.89
C LEU A 23 2.36 -0.52 9.82
N TYR A 24 2.28 -1.49 8.91
CA TYR A 24 1.16 -2.42 8.84
C TYR A 24 0.92 -3.13 10.18
N GLY A 25 1.98 -3.67 10.80
CA GLY A 25 1.90 -4.30 12.11
C GLY A 25 1.41 -3.36 13.22
N ILE A 26 1.84 -2.10 13.23
CA ILE A 26 1.37 -1.08 14.18
C ILE A 26 -0.14 -0.88 14.04
N TYR A 27 -0.64 -0.70 12.81
CA TYR A 27 -2.07 -0.50 12.60
C TYR A 27 -2.91 -1.71 13.02
N LYS A 28 -2.43 -2.94 12.75
CA LYS A 28 -3.09 -4.16 13.22
C LYS A 28 -3.10 -4.25 14.75
N ASN A 29 -2.00 -3.92 15.40
CA ASN A 29 -1.88 -3.98 16.87
C ASN A 29 -2.78 -2.97 17.60
N VAL A 30 -3.05 -1.81 16.99
CA VAL A 30 -3.99 -0.82 17.57
C VAL A 30 -5.47 -1.14 17.27
N GLY A 31 -5.75 -2.33 16.73
CA GLY A 31 -7.12 -2.80 16.49
C GLY A 31 -7.72 -2.33 15.15
N SER A 32 -6.92 -1.85 14.21
CA SER A 32 -7.43 -1.49 12.88
C SER A 32 -7.82 -2.75 12.11
N THR A 33 -9.10 -2.85 11.76
CA THR A 33 -9.69 -4.05 11.12
C THR A 33 -9.64 -4.03 9.59
N LEU A 34 -9.51 -2.84 8.99
CA LEU A 34 -9.49 -2.61 7.54
C LEU A 34 -8.15 -1.98 7.15
N VAL A 35 -7.09 -2.80 7.18
CA VAL A 35 -5.75 -2.39 6.78
C VAL A 35 -5.24 -3.41 5.80
N ASP A 36 -4.82 -2.95 4.64
CA ASP A 36 -4.17 -3.75 3.61
C ASP A 36 -2.82 -3.10 3.23
N ILE A 37 -1.91 -3.93 2.70
CA ILE A 37 -0.58 -3.50 2.26
C ILE A 37 -0.28 -4.13 0.90
N LYS A 38 0.34 -3.36 -0.01
CA LYS A 38 0.92 -3.87 -1.27
C LYS A 38 2.31 -3.28 -1.47
N ILE A 39 3.29 -4.15 -1.71
CA ILE A 39 4.67 -3.76 -2.04
C ILE A 39 4.90 -4.12 -3.51
N TYR A 40 5.30 -3.15 -4.33
CA TYR A 40 5.51 -3.33 -5.76
C TYR A 40 6.98 -3.72 -6.03
N PRO A 41 7.23 -4.90 -6.63
CA PRO A 41 8.57 -5.33 -6.99
C PRO A 41 9.22 -4.35 -7.99
N SER A 42 10.52 -4.15 -7.86
CA SER A 42 11.33 -3.29 -8.75
C SER A 42 10.90 -1.82 -8.87
N LYS A 43 10.02 -1.35 -7.98
CA LYS A 43 9.67 0.07 -7.84
C LYS A 43 10.48 0.71 -6.72
N ARG A 44 10.80 2.00 -6.84
CA ARG A 44 11.50 2.78 -5.81
C ARG A 44 10.50 3.64 -5.04
N HIS A 45 10.86 4.90 -4.74
CA HIS A 45 10.11 5.75 -3.82
C HIS A 45 8.82 6.32 -4.43
N GLU A 46 8.87 6.81 -5.68
CA GLU A 46 7.75 7.54 -6.30
C GLU A 46 6.90 6.63 -7.20
N ILE A 47 6.33 5.57 -6.63
CA ILE A 47 5.60 4.53 -7.39
C ILE A 47 4.43 5.07 -8.25
N LEU A 48 3.90 6.25 -7.92
CA LEU A 48 2.85 6.94 -8.69
C LEU A 48 3.38 7.70 -9.92
N ASN A 49 4.70 7.94 -9.98
CA ASN A 49 5.39 8.67 -11.06
C ASN A 49 6.30 7.76 -11.90
N GLU A 50 6.48 6.50 -11.52
CA GLU A 50 7.33 5.55 -12.22
C GLU A 50 6.67 4.94 -13.48
N ILE A 51 7.45 4.21 -14.26
CA ILE A 51 6.97 3.42 -15.41
C ILE A 51 5.94 2.40 -14.91
N ASN A 52 4.83 2.21 -15.64
CA ASN A 52 3.68 1.36 -15.26
C ASN A 52 2.93 1.86 -14.01
N ARG A 53 2.92 3.18 -13.75
CA ARG A 53 2.09 3.79 -12.70
C ARG A 53 0.61 3.45 -12.85
N GLU A 54 0.15 3.14 -14.06
CA GLU A 54 -1.23 2.77 -14.34
C GLU A 54 -1.66 1.54 -13.52
N GLU A 55 -0.76 0.57 -13.30
CA GLU A 55 -0.98 -0.57 -12.39
C GLU A 55 -1.27 -0.09 -10.98
N VAL A 56 -0.44 0.82 -10.45
CA VAL A 56 -0.58 1.36 -9.11
C VAL A 56 -1.91 2.11 -8.95
N PHE A 57 -2.30 2.91 -9.95
CA PHE A 57 -3.59 3.60 -9.94
C PHE A 57 -4.77 2.63 -10.00
N GLU A 58 -4.67 1.57 -10.80
CA GLU A 58 -5.70 0.54 -10.91
C GLU A 58 -5.88 -0.22 -9.59
N ASP A 59 -4.79 -0.58 -8.92
CA ASP A 59 -4.84 -1.21 -7.60
C ASP A 59 -5.49 -0.31 -6.54
N ILE A 60 -5.14 0.98 -6.52
CA ILE A 60 -5.77 1.96 -5.62
C ILE A 60 -7.27 2.04 -5.89
N LEU A 61 -7.67 2.15 -7.17
CA LEU A 61 -9.07 2.25 -7.55
C LEU A 61 -9.84 0.98 -7.16
N ASN A 62 -9.28 -0.19 -7.42
CA ASN A 62 -9.88 -1.48 -7.10
C ASN A 62 -10.01 -1.66 -5.59
N TRP A 63 -8.99 -1.29 -4.82
CA TRP A 63 -9.04 -1.33 -3.36
C TRP A 63 -10.13 -0.42 -2.81
N ILE A 64 -10.25 0.81 -3.32
CA ILE A 64 -11.32 1.73 -2.91
C ILE A 64 -12.70 1.14 -3.22
N LYS A 65 -12.90 0.58 -4.43
CA LYS A 65 -14.17 -0.09 -4.80
C LYS A 65 -14.52 -1.20 -3.82
N GLU A 66 -13.59 -2.13 -3.60
CA GLU A 66 -13.83 -3.33 -2.78
C GLU A 66 -14.01 -2.98 -1.29
N LYS A 67 -13.15 -2.13 -0.73
CA LYS A 67 -13.09 -1.92 0.73
C LYS A 67 -13.92 -0.75 1.23
N VAL A 68 -14.24 0.22 0.38
CA VAL A 68 -14.95 1.45 0.76
C VAL A 68 -16.38 1.48 0.22
N TYR A 69 -16.59 1.09 -1.04
CA TYR A 69 -17.91 1.15 -1.67
C TYR A 69 -18.71 -0.14 -1.52
N GLU A 70 -18.10 -1.31 -1.77
CA GLU A 70 -18.80 -2.61 -1.75
C GLU A 70 -19.00 -3.18 -0.35
N ARG A 71 -18.36 -2.61 0.68
CA ARG A 71 -18.55 -2.96 2.10
C ARG A 71 -19.62 -2.14 2.83
N ARG A 72 -20.44 -1.36 2.10
CA ARG A 72 -21.58 -0.64 2.65
C ARG A 72 -22.82 -1.51 2.80
#